data_AF-A0ABD1L8I7-F1
#
_entry.id   AF-A0ABD1L8I7-F1
#
_cell.length_a   1.000
_cell.length_b   1.000
_cell.length_c   1.000
_cell.angle_alpha   90.00
_cell.angle_beta   90.00
_cell.angle_gamma   90.00
#
_symmetry.space_group_name_H-M   'P 1'
#
loop_
_entity.id
_entity.type
_entity.pdbx_description
1 polymer ?
#
loop_
_entity_poly.entity_id
_entity_poly.type
_entity_poly.pdbx_seq_one_letter_code
_entity_poly.pdbx_strand_id
1 'polypeptide(L)'
;MLQTPIADHHSRRDKALDREDGSQLLVVQCKNDAIVIRGFHDVAIDTSAETGKLEGKLDTLVNLVTQLAANQKSASVSRVCGICSSNDHHTSVCPSLQQSGVD
;
A
#
# COMPACT_ATOMS: atom_id res chain seq x y z
N MET A 1 -3.02 -70.84 25.08
CA MET A 1 -1.91 -70.49 24.16
C MET A 1 -2.54 -70.19 22.80
N LEU A 2 -2.46 -69.02 22.17
CA LEU A 2 -1.76 -67.77 22.47
C LEU A 2 -2.74 -66.60 22.23
N GLN A 3 -2.70 -65.63 23.14
CA GLN A 3 -3.06 -64.24 22.87
C GLN A 3 -2.10 -63.70 21.80
N THR A 4 -2.60 -63.02 20.76
CA THR A 4 -1.76 -62.17 19.90
C THR A 4 -2.25 -60.72 19.94
N PRO A 5 -1.34 -59.74 19.78
CA PRO A 5 -1.43 -58.45 20.46
C PRO A 5 -2.37 -57.47 19.75
N ILE A 6 -2.97 -56.59 20.56
CA ILE A 6 -3.57 -55.34 20.12
C ILE A 6 -2.42 -54.47 19.56
N ALA A 7 -2.43 -54.22 18.25
CA ALA A 7 -1.51 -53.28 17.63
C ALA A 7 -1.95 -51.86 17.95
N ASP A 8 -1.26 -51.24 18.90
CA ASP A 8 -1.43 -49.83 19.26
C ASP A 8 -0.49 -48.94 18.43
N HIS A 9 -1.06 -47.83 17.96
CA HIS A 9 -0.45 -46.53 17.65
C HIS A 9 0.80 -46.43 16.75
N HIS A 10 0.66 -45.83 15.55
CA HIS A 10 1.39 -44.59 15.16
C HIS A 10 0.96 -44.03 13.77
N SER A 11 0.31 -42.85 13.80
CA SER A 11 0.42 -41.73 12.86
C SER A 11 0.84 -41.98 11.39
N ARG A 12 -0.11 -41.80 10.47
CA ARG A 12 0.14 -41.15 9.18
C ARG A 12 -0.86 -40.02 8.96
N ARG A 13 -0.44 -38.80 9.31
CA ARG A 13 -0.99 -37.57 8.74
C ARG A 13 -0.36 -37.38 7.36
N ASP A 14 -0.82 -38.14 6.37
CA ASP A 14 -0.45 -37.89 4.98
C ASP A 14 -1.60 -37.17 4.27
N LYS A 15 -1.21 -36.08 3.64
CA LYS A 15 -2.00 -34.96 3.13
C LYS A 15 -3.08 -35.38 2.13
N ALA A 16 -4.23 -34.72 2.23
CA ALA A 16 -4.99 -34.26 1.07
C ALA A 16 -5.61 -32.92 1.45
N LEU A 17 -4.80 -31.86 1.35
CA LEU A 17 -5.33 -30.50 1.20
C LEU A 17 -5.68 -30.37 -0.28
N ASP A 18 -6.58 -31.22 -0.75
CA ASP A 18 -7.22 -31.01 -2.04
C ASP A 18 -8.11 -29.79 -1.83
N ARG A 19 -7.65 -28.71 -2.46
CA ARG A 19 -8.25 -27.39 -2.46
C ARG A 19 -9.55 -27.47 -3.23
N GLU A 20 -10.59 -27.99 -2.59
CA GLU A 20 -11.96 -27.94 -3.10
C GLU A 20 -12.59 -26.61 -2.65
N ASP A 21 -12.72 -25.70 -3.62
CA ASP A 21 -13.64 -24.55 -3.65
C ASP A 21 -14.07 -23.95 -2.29
N GLY A 22 -13.20 -23.09 -1.72
CA GLY A 22 -13.53 -21.88 -0.95
C GLY A 22 -14.49 -21.92 0.26
N SER A 23 -15.13 -23.04 0.57
CA SER A 23 -16.21 -23.14 1.55
C SER A 23 -15.72 -23.90 2.77
N GLN A 24 -15.21 -23.18 3.77
CA GLN A 24 -14.76 -23.78 5.03
C GLN A 24 -15.96 -24.22 5.86
N LEU A 25 -16.30 -25.51 5.84
CA LEU A 25 -17.38 -26.09 6.63
C LEU A 25 -17.03 -26.03 8.14
N LEU A 26 -17.75 -25.24 8.93
CA LEU A 26 -17.61 -25.26 10.38
C LEU A 26 -18.56 -26.31 10.96
N VAL A 27 -18.01 -27.42 11.45
CA VAL A 27 -18.79 -28.47 12.11
C VAL A 27 -18.65 -28.33 13.62
N VAL A 28 -19.76 -28.11 14.31
CA VAL A 28 -19.81 -28.10 15.79
C VAL A 28 -20.48 -29.40 16.24
N GLN A 29 -19.77 -30.19 17.06
CA GLN A 29 -20.26 -31.49 17.51
C GLN A 29 -20.81 -31.40 18.93
N CYS A 30 -22.12 -31.53 19.06
CA CYS A 30 -22.81 -31.70 20.34
C CYS A 30 -23.07 -33.18 20.58
N LYS A 31 -23.18 -33.58 21.85
CA LYS A 31 -23.02 -34.99 22.30
C LYS A 31 -23.87 -36.05 21.59
N ASN A 32 -24.92 -35.70 20.81
CA ASN A 32 -25.66 -36.67 20.01
C ASN A 32 -26.14 -36.17 18.63
N ASP A 33 -25.76 -34.98 18.16
CA ASP A 33 -26.15 -34.46 16.83
C ASP A 33 -25.02 -33.61 16.21
N ALA A 34 -24.75 -33.82 14.93
CA ALA A 34 -23.79 -33.03 14.16
C ALA A 34 -24.51 -31.84 13.50
N ILE A 35 -24.23 -30.62 13.95
CA ILE A 35 -24.75 -29.40 13.32
C ILE A 35 -23.75 -28.96 12.26
N VAL A 36 -24.18 -29.01 10.99
CA VAL A 36 -23.37 -28.62 9.84
C VAL A 36 -23.64 -27.14 9.51
N ILE A 37 -22.70 -26.25 9.85
CA ILE A 37 -22.74 -24.85 9.43
C ILE A 37 -21.94 -24.74 8.12
N ARG A 38 -22.65 -24.64 6.98
CA ARG A 38 -21.99 -24.35 5.70
C ARG A 38 -21.31 -22.98 5.77
N GLY A 39 -20.01 -22.98 5.47
CA GLY A 39 -19.06 -21.91 5.75
C GLY A 39 -19.40 -20.54 5.21
N PHE A 40 -18.82 -19.54 5.86
CA PHE A 40 -18.71 -18.17 5.40
C PHE A 40 -17.84 -18.14 4.14
N HIS A 41 -18.29 -17.50 3.07
CA HIS A 41 -17.40 -17.15 1.97
C HIS A 41 -16.41 -16.13 2.52
N ASP A 42 -15.11 -16.43 2.45
CA ASP A 42 -14.12 -15.37 2.55
C ASP A 42 -14.40 -14.42 1.39
N VAL A 43 -15.09 -13.30 1.66
CA VAL A 43 -15.21 -12.21 0.70
C VAL A 43 -13.83 -11.63 0.62
N ALA A 44 -12.99 -12.24 -0.22
CA ALA A 44 -11.76 -11.63 -0.68
C ALA A 44 -12.19 -10.30 -1.30
N ILE A 45 -12.07 -9.22 -0.53
CA ILE A 45 -12.12 -7.89 -1.11
C ILE A 45 -10.98 -7.91 -2.12
N ASP A 46 -11.27 -7.61 -3.38
CA ASP A 46 -10.30 -7.49 -4.48
C ASP A 46 -9.36 -6.29 -4.24
N THR A 47 -8.82 -6.16 -3.03
CA THR A 47 -7.86 -5.14 -2.62
C THR A 47 -6.65 -5.21 -3.53
N SER A 48 -6.29 -6.37 -4.07
CA SER A 48 -5.14 -6.50 -4.97
C SER A 48 -5.29 -5.70 -6.27
N ALA A 49 -6.49 -5.59 -6.83
CA ALA A 49 -6.72 -4.82 -8.06
C ALA A 49 -6.73 -3.32 -7.77
N GLU A 50 -7.36 -2.93 -6.65
CA GLU A 50 -7.41 -1.54 -6.21
C GLU A 50 -6.05 -1.04 -5.69
N THR A 51 -5.24 -1.89 -5.04
CA THR A 51 -3.87 -1.55 -4.60
C THR A 51 -2.97 -1.32 -5.80
N GLY A 52 -3.00 -2.19 -6.81
CA GLY A 52 -2.20 -2.01 -8.03
C GLY A 52 -2.56 -0.72 -8.79
N LYS A 53 -3.84 -0.36 -8.80
CA LYS A 53 -4.31 0.91 -9.38
C LYS A 53 -3.83 2.13 -8.59
N LEU A 54 -3.80 2.05 -7.26
CA LEU A 54 -3.28 3.11 -6.41
C LEU A 54 -1.76 3.26 -6.56
N GLU A 55 -1.03 2.15 -6.64
CA GLU A 55 0.42 2.15 -6.91
C GLU A 55 0.74 2.79 -8.26
N GLY A 56 -0.02 2.47 -9.33
CA GLY A 56 0.16 3.09 -10.65
C GLY A 56 -0.11 4.60 -10.66
N LYS A 57 -1.11 5.07 -9.89
CA LYS A 57 -1.36 6.52 -9.72
C LYS A 57 -0.23 7.20 -8.95
N LEU A 58 0.34 6.54 -7.94
CA LEU A 58 1.48 7.05 -7.19
C LEU A 58 2.72 7.18 -8.08
N ASP A 59 3.01 6.15 -8.88
CA ASP A 59 4.13 6.17 -9.85
C ASP A 59 3.99 7.34 -10.83
N THR A 60 2.79 7.51 -11.41
CA THR A 60 2.48 8.64 -12.30
C THR A 60 2.75 9.99 -11.62
N LEU A 61 2.30 10.16 -10.37
CA LEU A 61 2.49 11.39 -9.62
C LEU A 61 3.98 11.67 -9.34
N VAL A 62 4.72 10.66 -8.90
CA VAL A 62 6.17 10.75 -8.66
C VAL A 62 6.90 11.17 -9.94
N ASN A 63 6.50 10.60 -11.08
CA ASN A 63 7.13 10.90 -12.36
C ASN A 63 6.85 12.35 -12.81
N LEU A 64 5.64 12.86 -12.58
CA LEU A 64 5.31 14.26 -12.84
C LEU A 64 6.11 15.20 -11.93
N VAL A 65 6.15 14.95 -10.62
CA VAL A 65 6.92 15.79 -9.67
C VAL A 65 8.40 15.83 -10.04
N THR A 66 8.97 14.69 -10.43
CA THR A 66 10.37 14.60 -10.87
C THR A 66 10.62 15.45 -12.10
N GLN A 67 9.73 15.40 -13.10
CA GLN A 67 9.82 16.24 -14.30
C GLN A 67 9.69 17.74 -13.97
N LEU A 68 8.75 18.11 -13.09
CA LEU A 68 8.61 19.50 -12.64
C LEU A 68 9.89 19.99 -11.94
N ALA A 69 10.46 19.19 -11.05
CA ALA A 69 11.71 19.53 -10.36
C ALA A 69 12.89 19.67 -11.33
N ALA A 70 12.99 18.78 -12.32
CA ALA A 70 14.00 18.87 -13.38
C ALA A 70 13.84 20.14 -14.24
N ASN A 71 12.60 20.49 -14.59
CA ASN A 71 12.29 21.70 -15.34
C ASN A 71 12.57 22.97 -14.52
N GLN A 72 12.35 22.96 -13.21
CA GLN A 72 12.73 24.08 -12.33
C GLN A 72 14.25 24.22 -12.14
N LYS A 73 15.01 23.13 -12.21
CA LYS A 73 16.49 23.18 -12.17
C LYS A 73 17.06 23.83 -13.43
N SER A 74 16.37 23.64 -14.55
CA SER A 74 16.76 24.12 -15.89
C SER A 74 16.30 25.55 -16.17
N ALA A 75 15.14 25.94 -15.65
CA ALA A 75 14.67 27.31 -15.70
C ALA A 75 15.40 28.12 -14.62
N SER A 76 16.25 29.08 -15.02
CA SER A 76 16.60 30.16 -14.08
C SER A 76 15.29 30.87 -13.76
N VAL A 77 14.65 30.51 -12.64
CA VAL A 77 13.47 31.20 -12.14
C VAL A 77 13.90 32.65 -12.03
N SER A 78 13.43 33.47 -12.96
CA SER A 78 13.72 34.89 -12.96
C SER A 78 13.31 35.41 -11.59
N ARG A 79 14.30 35.89 -10.84
CA ARG A 79 14.12 36.35 -9.47
C ARG A 79 13.40 37.67 -9.60
N VAL A 80 12.08 37.61 -9.74
CA VAL A 80 11.23 38.79 -9.72
C VAL A 80 11.39 39.45 -8.36
N CYS A 81 11.79 40.70 -8.38
CA CYS A 81 11.76 41.53 -7.20
C CYS A 81 10.28 41.84 -6.89
N GLY A 82 9.87 41.59 -5.65
CA GLY A 82 8.50 41.91 -5.19
C GLY A 82 8.27 43.40 -4.93
N ILE A 83 9.31 44.23 -5.01
CA ILE A 83 9.29 45.66 -4.67
C ILE A 83 9.36 46.56 -5.89
N CYS A 84 10.21 46.22 -6.85
CA CYS A 84 10.23 46.85 -8.16
C CYS A 84 9.94 45.77 -9.20
N SER A 85 9.22 46.09 -10.28
CA SER A 85 8.87 45.14 -11.35
C SER A 85 10.08 44.67 -12.19
N SER A 86 11.28 44.63 -11.59
CA SER A 86 12.52 44.11 -12.17
C SER A 86 12.66 42.62 -11.90
N ASN A 87 13.30 41.96 -12.87
CA ASN A 87 13.55 40.53 -12.93
C ASN A 87 15.03 40.18 -12.64
N ASP A 88 15.84 41.20 -12.34
CA ASP A 88 17.31 41.14 -12.32
C ASP A 88 17.89 40.82 -10.94
N HIS A 89 17.08 40.91 -9.88
CA HIS A 89 17.55 40.78 -8.50
C HIS A 89 16.44 40.31 -7.56
N HIS A 90 16.84 39.68 -6.45
CA HIS A 90 15.89 39.25 -5.42
C HIS A 90 15.46 40.43 -4.54
N THR A 91 14.25 40.37 -3.98
CA THR A 91 13.68 41.43 -3.12
C THR A 91 14.60 41.91 -2.00
N SER A 92 15.42 41.02 -1.43
CA SER A 92 16.35 41.32 -0.32
C SER A 92 17.50 42.27 -0.68
N VAL A 93 17.83 42.40 -1.97
CA VAL A 93 18.90 43.28 -2.47
C VAL A 93 18.34 44.40 -3.36
N CYS A 94 17.05 44.73 -3.18
CA CYS A 94 16.40 45.74 -4.00
C CYS A 94 17.02 47.12 -3.76
N PRO A 95 17.53 47.82 -4.80
CA PRO A 95 18.09 49.16 -4.65
C PRO A 95 17.10 50.15 -4.03
N SER A 96 15.79 49.98 -4.29
CA SER A 96 14.73 50.81 -3.69
C SER A 96 14.64 50.68 -2.17
N LEU A 97 15.07 49.55 -1.59
CA LEU A 97 15.17 49.39 -0.13
C LEU A 97 16.43 50.03 0.46
N GLN A 98 17.51 50.12 -0.32
CA GLN A 98 18.77 50.70 0.14
C GLN A 98 18.73 52.23 0.19
N GLN A 99 17.81 52.84 -0.56
CA GLN A 99 17.65 54.30 -0.61
C GLN A 99 16.90 54.88 0.59
N SER A 100 16.23 54.06 1.42
CA SER A 100 15.49 54.53 2.60
C SER A 100 16.35 54.67 3.87
N GLY A 101 17.68 54.55 3.76
CA GLY A 101 18.61 54.53 4.89
C GLY A 101 19.75 55.54 4.79
N VAL A 102 19.54 56.65 4.08
CA VAL A 102 20.48 57.78 4.06
C VAL A 102 19.84 58.94 4.83
N ASP A 103 20.11 58.98 6.13
CA ASP A 103 20.21 60.21 6.94
C ASP A 103 21.48 60.09 7.80
#